data_AF-A0A9D8FAP3-F1
#
_entry.id   AF-A0A9D8FAP3-F1
#
_cell.length_a   1.000
_cell.length_b   1.000
_cell.length_c   1.000
_cell.angle_alpha   90.00
_cell.angle_beta   90.00
_cell.angle_gamma   90.00
#
_symmetry.space_group_name_H-M   'P 1'
#
loop_
_entity.id
_entity.type
_entity.pdbx_description
1 polymer ?
#
loop_
_entity_poly.entity_id
_entity_poly.type
_entity_poly.pdbx_seq_one_letter_code
_entity_poly.pdbx_strand_id
1 'polypeptide(L)'
;MELPAQLFHGELGGFGLFNEHGVPQANYAALKAFRMLLEASSRRQTAGSVPGQLAIASGVDSEGLGATILVANYADRRKRFQLEMARSPWKGRTSIRIEKLEGRSGFRPEPAIRLASRSLRLKLDLETPGVALIHLQAERPSPEKGRSGRDDP
;
A
#
# COMPACT_ATOMS: atom_id res chain seq x y z
N MET A 1 -15.28 -41.66 21.07
CA MET A 1 -15.53 -40.22 21.15
C MET A 1 -14.61 -39.59 20.11
N GLU A 2 -15.12 -39.43 18.89
CA GLU A 2 -14.35 -38.87 17.77
C GLU A 2 -14.32 -37.34 17.87
N LEU A 3 -13.14 -36.76 17.65
CA LEU A 3 -12.97 -35.30 17.53
C LEU A 3 -13.67 -34.83 16.24
N PRO A 4 -14.47 -33.74 16.26
CA PRO A 4 -15.07 -33.23 15.04
C PRO A 4 -13.96 -32.81 14.07
N ALA A 5 -14.01 -33.38 12.87
CA ALA A 5 -13.18 -33.02 11.74
C ALA A 5 -13.25 -31.51 11.48
N GLN A 6 -12.12 -30.94 11.06
CA GLN A 6 -11.90 -29.52 10.82
C GLN A 6 -12.97 -28.90 9.90
N LEU A 7 -13.96 -28.23 10.49
CA LEU A 7 -15.03 -27.52 9.76
C LEU A 7 -14.60 -26.13 9.26
N PHE A 8 -13.39 -25.68 9.56
CA PHE A 8 -12.85 -24.42 9.07
C PHE A 8 -12.06 -24.65 7.77
N HIS A 9 -12.78 -24.74 6.67
CA HIS A 9 -12.16 -24.56 5.36
C HIS A 9 -12.02 -23.06 5.13
N GLY A 10 -10.82 -22.51 5.34
CA GLY A 10 -10.51 -21.08 5.17
C GLY A 10 -10.78 -20.55 3.75
N GLU A 11 -11.17 -21.41 2.81
CA GLU A 11 -11.66 -21.04 1.49
C GLU A 11 -13.15 -20.59 1.46
N LEU A 12 -14.02 -21.12 2.33
CA LEU A 12 -15.48 -20.98 2.24
C LEU A 12 -16.12 -20.50 3.57
N GLY A 13 -17.23 -19.76 3.48
CA GLY A 13 -17.98 -19.25 4.63
C GLY A 13 -17.67 -17.79 4.99
N GLY A 14 -18.17 -17.29 6.13
CA GLY A 14 -18.07 -15.87 6.52
C GLY A 14 -16.66 -15.31 6.70
N PHE A 15 -15.65 -16.19 6.76
CA PHE A 15 -14.23 -15.84 6.83
C PHE A 15 -13.43 -16.34 5.61
N GLY A 16 -14.10 -16.94 4.63
CA GLY A 16 -13.49 -17.54 3.45
C GLY A 16 -12.84 -16.51 2.53
N LEU A 17 -11.84 -16.94 1.77
CA LEU A 17 -11.26 -16.14 0.68
C LEU A 17 -12.22 -16.05 -0.52
N PHE A 18 -13.05 -17.07 -0.72
CA PHE A 18 -14.02 -17.16 -1.82
C PHE A 18 -15.42 -17.46 -1.29
N ASN A 19 -16.46 -17.18 -2.06
CA ASN A 19 -17.81 -17.70 -1.78
C ASN A 19 -17.97 -19.13 -2.34
N GLU A 20 -19.13 -19.74 -2.10
CA GLU A 20 -19.49 -21.10 -2.56
C GLU A 20 -19.42 -21.31 -4.08
N HIS A 21 -19.38 -20.22 -4.85
CA HIS A 21 -19.23 -20.24 -6.31
C HIS A 21 -17.78 -19.93 -6.76
N GLY A 22 -16.82 -19.86 -5.84
CA GLY A 22 -15.43 -19.53 -6.15
C GLY A 22 -15.17 -18.05 -6.44
N VAL A 23 -16.12 -17.16 -6.13
CA VAL A 23 -15.95 -15.71 -6.35
C VAL A 23 -15.10 -15.12 -5.22
N PRO A 24 -14.01 -14.38 -5.53
CA PRO A 24 -13.16 -13.77 -4.51
C PRO A 24 -13.92 -12.78 -3.61
N GLN A 25 -13.64 -12.83 -2.31
CA GLN A 25 -14.20 -11.93 -1.31
C GLN A 25 -13.18 -10.86 -0.85
N ALA A 26 -13.61 -9.95 0.02
CA ALA A 26 -12.74 -8.90 0.57
C ALA A 26 -11.50 -9.47 1.27
N ASN A 27 -11.61 -10.63 1.93
CA ASN A 27 -10.47 -11.31 2.57
C ASN A 27 -9.40 -11.71 1.54
N TYR A 28 -9.81 -12.18 0.36
CA TYR A 28 -8.88 -12.46 -0.75
C TYR A 28 -8.17 -11.19 -1.21
N ALA A 29 -8.91 -10.08 -1.39
CA ALA A 29 -8.31 -8.81 -1.79
C ALA A 29 -7.32 -8.30 -0.73
N ALA A 30 -7.68 -8.35 0.57
CA ALA A 30 -6.78 -7.97 1.65
C ALA A 30 -5.50 -8.82 1.68
N LEU A 31 -5.62 -10.15 1.49
CA LEU A 31 -4.48 -11.04 1.37
C LEU A 31 -3.60 -10.70 0.16
N LYS A 32 -4.20 -10.39 -0.98
CA LYS A 32 -3.48 -9.94 -2.18
C LYS A 32 -2.69 -8.66 -1.91
N ALA A 33 -3.25 -7.68 -1.20
CA ALA A 33 -2.52 -6.46 -0.85
C ALA A 33 -1.35 -6.73 0.11
N PHE A 34 -1.52 -7.64 1.08
CA PHE A 34 -0.41 -8.08 1.90
C PHE A 34 0.69 -8.79 1.08
N ARG A 35 0.30 -9.61 0.09
CA ARG A 35 1.24 -10.25 -0.84
C ARG A 35 2.01 -9.25 -1.70
N MET A 36 1.35 -8.20 -2.18
CA MET A 36 2.01 -7.10 -2.92
C MET A 36 3.01 -6.35 -2.04
N LEU A 37 2.65 -6.11 -0.77
CA LEU A 37 3.58 -5.54 0.19
C LEU A 37 4.81 -6.46 0.43
N LEU A 38 4.65 -7.79 0.36
CA LEU A 38 5.76 -8.75 0.46
C LEU A 38 6.69 -8.76 -0.76
N GLU A 39 6.29 -8.17 -1.89
CA GLU A 39 7.19 -7.99 -3.04
C GLU A 39 8.25 -6.91 -2.79
N ALA A 40 8.04 -6.06 -1.78
CA ALA A 40 9.06 -5.12 -1.33
C ALA A 40 10.28 -5.88 -0.79
N SER A 41 11.45 -5.60 -1.35
CA SER A 41 12.70 -6.28 -1.04
C SER A 41 13.21 -5.99 0.37
N SER A 42 12.85 -4.84 0.96
CA SER A 42 13.27 -4.48 2.31
C SER A 42 12.15 -3.83 3.11
N ARG A 43 11.88 -4.37 4.31
CA ARG A 43 10.93 -3.82 5.28
C ARG A 43 11.46 -2.52 5.86
N ARG A 44 10.57 -1.54 6.03
CA ARG A 44 10.89 -0.26 6.68
C ARG A 44 10.09 -0.09 7.95
N GLN A 45 10.67 0.64 8.90
CA GLN A 45 10.02 0.95 10.17
C GLN A 45 8.82 1.86 9.94
N THR A 46 7.73 1.59 10.64
CA THR A 46 6.51 2.40 10.67
C THR A 46 6.17 2.77 12.11
N ALA A 47 5.40 3.84 12.30
CA ALA A 47 4.87 4.27 13.58
C ALA A 47 3.42 4.71 13.42
N GLY A 48 2.67 4.73 14.52
CA GLY A 48 1.26 5.16 14.54
C GLY A 48 0.22 4.04 14.42
N SER A 49 0.64 2.78 14.30
CA SER A 49 -0.25 1.62 14.42
C SER A 49 -0.90 1.57 15.81
N VAL A 50 -2.14 1.10 15.88
CA VAL A 50 -2.91 0.89 17.12
C VAL A 50 -3.31 -0.58 17.19
N PRO A 51 -2.83 -1.35 18.20
CA PRO A 51 -3.14 -2.77 18.32
C PRO A 51 -4.64 -3.07 18.24
N GLY A 52 -5.01 -4.02 17.39
CA GLY A 52 -6.40 -4.43 17.16
C GLY A 52 -7.28 -3.43 16.38
N GLN A 53 -6.74 -2.28 15.95
CA GLN A 53 -7.53 -1.23 15.29
C GLN A 53 -6.92 -0.76 13.98
N LEU A 54 -5.64 -0.42 13.96
CA LEU A 54 -4.94 0.15 12.82
C LEU A 54 -3.56 -0.50 12.67
N ALA A 55 -3.27 -1.08 11.52
CA ALA A 55 -1.92 -1.54 11.18
C ALA A 55 -1.34 -0.73 10.02
N ILE A 56 -0.05 -0.42 10.14
CA ILE A 56 0.73 0.25 9.10
C ILE A 56 2.00 -0.57 8.87
N ALA A 57 2.23 -0.96 7.63
CA ALA A 57 3.45 -1.65 7.22
C ALA A 57 3.99 -1.04 5.93
N SER A 58 5.31 -1.04 5.77
CA SER A 58 5.93 -0.51 4.56
C SER A 58 7.16 -1.30 4.14
N GLY A 59 7.50 -1.16 2.87
CA GLY A 59 8.74 -1.66 2.31
C GLY A 59 9.17 -0.87 1.09
N VAL A 60 10.43 -1.02 0.71
CA VAL A 60 11.01 -0.44 -0.50
C VAL A 60 11.41 -1.55 -1.47
N ASP A 61 11.43 -1.23 -2.76
CA ASP A 61 11.96 -2.11 -3.79
C ASP A 61 13.50 -2.26 -3.69
N SER A 62 14.05 -3.19 -4.47
CA SER A 62 15.49 -3.48 -4.51
C SER A 62 16.32 -2.32 -5.05
N GLU A 63 15.76 -1.53 -5.97
CA GLU A 63 16.44 -0.35 -6.54
C GLU A 63 16.38 0.88 -5.61
N GLY A 64 15.56 0.84 -4.56
CA GLY A 64 15.30 1.99 -3.68
C GLY A 64 14.56 3.14 -4.39
N LEU A 65 13.94 2.89 -5.54
CA LEU A 65 13.22 3.88 -6.35
C LEU A 65 11.70 3.84 -6.13
N GLY A 66 11.21 2.78 -5.48
CA GLY A 66 9.81 2.57 -5.18
C GLY A 66 9.60 2.17 -3.72
N ALA A 67 8.43 2.52 -3.20
CA ALA A 67 7.97 2.08 -1.89
C ALA A 67 6.50 1.66 -1.92
N THR A 68 6.17 0.67 -1.12
CA THR A 68 4.79 0.22 -0.90
C THR A 68 4.46 0.38 0.58
N ILE A 69 3.33 1.03 0.86
CA ILE A 69 2.79 1.21 2.21
C ILE A 69 1.41 0.56 2.23
N LEU A 70 1.18 -0.30 3.21
CA LEU A 70 -0.11 -0.90 3.51
C LEU A 70 -0.65 -0.25 4.79
N VAL A 71 -1.87 0.25 4.73
CA VAL A 71 -2.62 0.74 5.88
C VAL A 71 -3.89 -0.09 5.99
N ALA A 72 -4.11 -0.73 7.13
CA ALA A 72 -5.32 -1.50 7.39
C ALA A 72 -6.04 -0.92 8.61
N ASN A 73 -7.23 -0.38 8.38
CA ASN A 73 -8.15 0.08 9.41
C ASN A 73 -9.16 -1.04 9.69
N TYR A 74 -8.92 -1.81 10.75
CA TYR A 74 -9.78 -2.93 11.15
C TYR A 74 -10.97 -2.48 12.00
N ALA A 75 -10.74 -1.48 12.86
CA ALA A 75 -11.72 -1.05 13.87
C ALA A 75 -11.48 0.38 14.41
N ASP A 76 -10.53 1.14 13.86
CA ASP A 76 -10.31 2.53 14.30
C ASP A 76 -11.50 3.40 13.85
N ARG A 77 -12.08 4.13 14.80
CA ARG A 77 -13.23 5.02 14.54
C ARG A 77 -12.84 6.23 13.69
N ARG A 78 -11.55 6.57 13.64
CA ARG A 78 -11.05 7.64 12.79
C ARG A 78 -11.11 7.19 11.34
N LYS A 79 -11.53 8.10 10.47
CA LYS A 79 -11.62 7.87 9.02
C LYS A 79 -10.54 8.62 8.26
N ARG A 80 -9.91 9.63 8.88
CA ARG A 80 -8.91 10.48 8.26
C ARG A 80 -7.57 10.29 8.94
N PHE A 81 -6.59 9.90 8.16
CA PHE A 81 -5.22 9.67 8.59
C PHE A 81 -4.29 10.62 7.83
N GLN A 82 -3.21 11.01 8.48
CA GLN A 82 -2.10 11.70 7.83
C GLN A 82 -0.89 10.78 7.85
N LEU A 83 -0.44 10.41 6.66
CA LEU A 83 0.78 9.65 6.44
C LEU A 83 1.92 10.62 6.19
N GLU A 84 3.00 10.47 6.94
CA GLU A 84 4.20 11.28 6.79
C GLU A 84 5.41 10.37 6.54
N MET A 85 6.13 10.67 5.47
CA MET A 85 7.44 10.10 5.22
C MET A 85 8.49 11.09 5.74
N ALA A 86 9.06 10.77 6.91
CA ALA A 86 9.99 11.66 7.59
C ALA A 86 11.26 11.97 6.77
N ARG A 87 11.73 11.02 5.96
CA ARG A 87 12.90 11.17 5.09
C ARG A 87 12.67 10.45 3.77
N SER A 88 12.30 11.17 2.72
CA SER A 88 12.30 10.60 1.37
C SER A 88 13.74 10.43 0.88
N PRO A 89 14.15 9.25 0.40
CA PRO A 89 15.44 9.08 -0.27
C PRO A 89 15.46 9.76 -1.65
N TRP A 90 14.30 10.16 -2.18
CA TRP A 90 14.18 10.68 -3.54
C TRP A 90 14.34 12.20 -3.58
N LYS A 91 15.22 12.66 -4.47
CA LYS A 91 15.49 14.09 -4.69
C LYS A 91 14.57 14.73 -5.74
N GLY A 92 13.85 13.91 -6.52
CA GLY A 92 12.99 14.33 -7.62
C GLY A 92 11.50 14.19 -7.30
N ARG A 93 10.67 14.36 -8.33
CA ARG A 93 9.23 14.14 -8.23
C ARG A 93 8.94 12.69 -7.87
N THR A 94 7.92 12.50 -7.05
CA THR A 94 7.42 11.19 -6.66
C THR A 94 5.98 11.06 -7.13
N SER A 95 5.70 10.02 -7.90
CA SER A 95 4.34 9.63 -8.25
C SER A 95 3.76 8.73 -7.15
N ILE A 96 2.50 8.95 -6.83
CA ILE A 96 1.77 8.23 -5.78
C ILE A 96 0.50 7.66 -6.39
N ARG A 97 0.30 6.36 -6.22
CA ARG A 97 -0.94 5.66 -6.55
C ARG A 97 -1.51 5.06 -5.27
N ILE A 98 -2.81 5.21 -5.08
CA ILE A 98 -3.52 4.71 -3.90
C ILE A 98 -4.63 3.80 -4.40
N GLU A 99 -4.73 2.62 -3.80
CA GLU A 99 -5.79 1.66 -4.04
C GLU A 99 -6.46 1.34 -2.71
N LYS A 100 -7.78 1.51 -2.62
CA LYS A 100 -8.55 1.28 -1.40
C LYS A 100 -9.51 0.12 -1.55
N LEU A 101 -9.54 -0.74 -0.55
CA LEU A 101 -10.52 -1.80 -0.37
C LEU A 101 -11.42 -1.39 0.79
N GLU A 102 -12.67 -1.06 0.50
CA GLU A 102 -13.68 -0.68 1.48
C GLU A 102 -14.97 -1.44 1.16
N GLY A 103 -15.53 -2.11 2.17
CA GLY A 103 -16.69 -2.98 1.98
C GLY A 103 -16.35 -4.28 1.24
N ARG A 104 -17.29 -4.77 0.41
CA ARG A 104 -17.20 -6.09 -0.25
C ARG A 104 -16.65 -6.04 -1.68
N SER A 105 -16.49 -4.85 -2.24
CA SER A 105 -15.98 -4.66 -3.60
C SER A 105 -14.46 -4.62 -3.56
N GLY A 106 -13.76 -5.21 -4.54
CA GLY A 106 -12.30 -5.17 -4.64
C GLY A 106 -11.70 -3.74 -4.68
N PHE A 107 -10.38 -3.66 -4.83
CA PHE A 107 -9.66 -2.38 -4.79
C PHE A 107 -10.18 -1.36 -5.79
N ARG A 108 -10.37 -0.12 -5.30
CA ARG A 108 -10.74 1.05 -6.07
C ARG A 108 -9.54 1.99 -6.13
N PRO A 109 -9.03 2.31 -7.34
CA PRO A 109 -7.93 3.25 -7.47
C PRO A 109 -8.40 4.67 -7.22
N GLU A 110 -7.57 5.46 -6.55
CA GLU A 110 -7.72 6.91 -6.47
C GLU A 110 -6.93 7.61 -7.58
N PRO A 111 -7.27 8.85 -7.94
CA PRO A 111 -6.48 9.66 -8.86
C PRO A 111 -5.01 9.75 -8.41
N ALA A 112 -4.09 9.51 -9.35
CA ALA A 112 -2.66 9.56 -9.06
C ALA A 112 -2.22 10.99 -8.68
N ILE A 113 -1.34 11.08 -7.67
CA ILE A 113 -0.81 12.34 -7.17
C ILE A 113 0.67 12.42 -7.54
N ARG A 114 1.17 13.60 -7.91
CA ARG A 114 2.59 13.86 -8.11
C ARG A 114 3.06 14.95 -7.15
N LEU A 115 4.09 14.65 -6.36
CA LEU A 115 4.67 15.59 -5.41
C LEU A 115 6.14 15.85 -5.73
N ALA A 116 6.56 17.11 -5.70
CA ALA A 116 7.95 17.52 -5.93
C ALA A 116 8.77 17.66 -4.62
N SER A 117 8.17 17.34 -3.47
CA SER A 117 8.73 17.60 -2.15
C SER A 117 9.58 16.44 -1.61
N ARG A 118 10.65 16.77 -0.88
CA ARG A 118 11.47 15.81 -0.10
C ARG A 118 10.75 15.27 1.14
N SER A 119 9.76 15.99 1.65
CA SER A 119 8.88 15.53 2.73
C SER A 119 7.50 15.25 2.16
N LEU A 120 7.07 14.00 2.26
CA LEU A 120 5.78 13.56 1.73
C LEU A 120 4.77 13.52 2.87
N ARG A 121 3.72 14.33 2.74
CA ARG A 121 2.55 14.29 3.62
C ARG A 121 1.33 13.97 2.76
N LEU A 122 0.71 12.84 3.04
CA LEU A 122 -0.45 12.35 2.32
C LEU A 122 -1.63 12.25 3.29
N LYS A 123 -2.75 12.86 2.92
CA LYS A 123 -4.02 12.64 3.61
C LYS A 123 -4.67 11.39 3.05
N LEU A 124 -5.05 10.47 3.92
CA LEU A 124 -5.73 9.23 3.57
C LEU A 124 -7.06 9.20 4.30
N ASP A 125 -8.16 9.26 3.56
CA ASP A 125 -9.47 8.91 4.08
C ASP A 125 -9.68 7.39 3.90
N LEU A 126 -9.88 6.62 4.98
CA LEU A 126 -10.04 5.17 4.98
C LEU A 126 -11.09 4.75 6.02
N GLU A 127 -12.20 4.19 5.55
CA GLU A 127 -13.29 3.66 6.37
C GLU A 127 -12.89 2.38 7.10
N THR A 128 -13.69 1.99 8.10
CA THR A 128 -13.56 0.71 8.79
C THR A 128 -14.73 -0.24 8.42
N PRO A 129 -14.47 -1.52 8.11
CA PRO A 129 -13.16 -2.10 7.81
C PRO A 129 -12.66 -1.63 6.44
N GLY A 130 -11.37 -1.31 6.35
CA GLY A 130 -10.76 -0.84 5.11
C GLY A 130 -9.26 -1.12 5.02
N VAL A 131 -8.77 -1.30 3.81
CA VAL A 131 -7.35 -1.48 3.50
C VAL A 131 -6.95 -0.53 2.39
N ALA A 132 -5.85 0.21 2.57
CA ALA A 132 -5.25 1.03 1.53
C ALA A 132 -3.86 0.50 1.19
N LEU A 133 -3.59 0.35 -0.10
CA LEU A 133 -2.27 0.10 -0.66
C LEU A 133 -1.79 1.38 -1.36
N ILE A 134 -0.61 1.85 -0.97
CA ILE A 134 -0.05 3.11 -1.44
C ILE A 134 1.29 2.79 -2.08
N HIS A 135 1.36 3.02 -3.38
CA HIS A 135 2.58 2.86 -4.16
C HIS A 135 3.20 4.22 -4.41
N LEU A 136 4.47 4.33 -4.08
CA LEU A 136 5.28 5.50 -4.35
C LEU A 136 6.36 5.10 -5.34
N GLN A 137 6.57 5.91 -6.35
CA GLN A 137 7.62 5.72 -7.34
C GLN A 137 8.30 7.04 -7.62
N ALA A 138 9.62 7.10 -7.41
CA ALA A 138 10.45 8.21 -7.84
C ALA A 138 10.43 8.31 -9.37
N GLU A 139 10.22 9.51 -9.89
CA GLU A 139 10.55 9.80 -11.28
C GLU A 139 12.08 9.68 -11.42
N ARG A 140 12.53 8.78 -12.30
CA ARG A 140 13.94 8.71 -12.66
C ARG A 140 14.33 10.10 -13.20
N PRO A 141 15.44 10.68 -12.74
CA PRO A 141 15.94 11.91 -13.36
C PRO A 141 16.13 11.61 -14.85
N SER A 142 15.51 12.41 -15.72
CA SER A 142 15.80 12.33 -17.16
C SER A 142 17.31 12.43 -17.34
N PRO A 143 17.94 11.61 -18.20
CA PRO A 143 19.35 11.81 -18.52
C PRO A 143 19.47 13.24 -19.04
N GLU A 144 20.31 14.04 -18.37
CA GLU A 144 20.62 15.39 -18.82
C GLU A 144 21.02 15.30 -20.29
N LYS A 145 20.28 15.98 -21.17
CA LYS A 145 20.75 16.23 -22.53
C LYS A 145 22.09 16.94 -22.36
N GLY A 146 23.17 16.22 -22.68
CA GLY A 146 24.53 16.75 -22.59
C GLY A 146 24.55 18.12 -23.24
N ARG A 147 24.93 19.14 -22.46
CA ARG A 147 25.37 20.40 -23.02
C ARG A 147 26.54 20.06 -23.94
N SER A 148 26.27 20.06 -25.24
CA SER A 148 27.29 20.05 -26.29
C SER A 148 28.02 21.38 -26.18
N GLY A 149 29.00 21.43 -25.26
CA GLY A 149 30.05 22.42 -25.28
C GLY A 149 30.98 22.09 -26.44
N ARG A 150 30.84 22.87 -27.51
CA ARG A 150 31.93 23.21 -28.41
C ARG A 150 31.67 24.63 -28.88
N ASP A 151 31.96 25.54 -27.96
CA ASP A 151 32.59 26.79 -28.36
C ASP A 151 34.10 26.55 -28.41
N ASP A 152 34.70 27.35 -29.29
CA ASP A 152 36.09 27.74 -29.46
C ASP A 152 36.99 26.92 -30.41
N PRO A 153 37.91 27.58 -31.16
CA PRO A 153 38.09 29.03 -31.39
C PRO A 153 37.94 29.48 -32.85
#